data_AF-A0A6A6SRG5-F1
#
_entry.id   AF-A0A6A6SRG5-F1
#
_cell.length_a   1.000
_cell.length_b   1.000
_cell.length_c   1.000
_cell.angle_alpha   90.00
_cell.angle_beta   90.00
_cell.angle_gamma   90.00
#
_symmetry.space_group_name_H-M   'P 1'
#
loop_
_entity.id
_entity.type
_entity.pdbx_description
1 polymer ?
#
loop_
_entity_poly.entity_id
_entity_poly.type
_entity_poly.pdbx_seq_one_letter_code
_entity_poly.pdbx_strand_id
1 'polypeptide(L)'
;MDDSDEEDSPPRTVPITAPSPSSTSSVSSAIPPTPTRVRVTFRAEQLAKDVSQANSSLSLLLVNKALREYTQVLSDTPGHPVAFLNRSLCYLVLGFPHLAVTDAHRALVTIGATLDYRLDELDSRGHLYNLHAYALQREEQWTRPDMCFVAQGVFGFLDTRLASICVKPHRRGKLEARWSSVRGTEELLLRDASMKAYYRLAVALWKCGGGAWQSAMDQICEATSLPYCDDEDKKEFRALHNLILLEIERVMTDENRFHSYCKTKMHYDEPLVEQYRAAGIRGLLQSRFTKTPRELYPWDNHSVASETGARDLIASLNGRMAQMSTKCQYSMRPQTVSDGVPMLMLVARETVKVHEAVFSERTTLQIANLSPQSTICEICGALLEVSHALRTEAEDYAKEMTQYLSGLQLRSQVRPGMEQASDSESEGMWAHSRFKLLSLYRDLDETIPSSLSCFEHCADQSHF
;
A
#
# COMPACT_ATOMS: atom_id res chain seq x y z
N MET A 1 -60.83 -29.07 0.30
CA MET A 1 -61.10 -29.56 1.66
C MET A 1 -60.39 -28.57 2.56
N ASP A 2 -61.00 -27.39 2.72
CA ASP A 2 -62.16 -27.15 3.61
C ASP A 2 -61.76 -27.56 5.02
N ASP A 3 -61.92 -26.78 6.07
CA ASP A 3 -62.40 -25.42 6.29
C ASP A 3 -62.05 -25.16 7.76
N SER A 4 -62.09 -23.90 8.19
CA SER A 4 -62.49 -23.44 9.53
C SER A 4 -61.94 -24.12 10.80
N ASP A 5 -61.32 -23.33 11.67
CA ASP A 5 -62.04 -22.87 12.88
C ASP A 5 -61.16 -21.91 13.71
N GLU A 6 -61.71 -20.72 13.87
CA GLU A 6 -61.27 -19.59 14.69
C GLU A 6 -61.89 -19.78 16.08
N GLU A 7 -61.08 -19.89 17.15
CA GLU A 7 -61.59 -19.82 18.52
C GLU A 7 -61.08 -18.56 19.26
N ASP A 8 -62.10 -17.85 19.72
CA ASP A 8 -62.15 -16.62 20.50
C ASP A 8 -61.68 -16.86 21.95
N SER A 9 -60.98 -15.90 22.56
CA SER A 9 -60.73 -15.92 24.01
C SER A 9 -60.68 -14.50 24.61
N PRO A 10 -61.35 -14.28 25.76
CA PRO A 10 -61.75 -12.95 26.24
C PRO A 10 -60.67 -12.20 27.04
N PRO A 11 -60.82 -10.88 27.26
CA PRO A 11 -59.84 -10.06 27.94
C PRO A 11 -59.96 -10.15 29.47
N ARG A 12 -58.83 -10.38 30.16
CA ARG A 12 -58.70 -10.20 31.61
C ARG A 12 -58.13 -8.83 31.91
N THR A 13 -58.94 -8.01 32.58
CA THR A 13 -58.55 -6.81 33.33
C THR A 13 -58.11 -7.17 34.77
N VAL A 14 -57.63 -6.16 35.51
CA VAL A 14 -57.32 -6.07 36.97
C VAL A 14 -55.80 -6.05 37.26
N PRO A 15 -55.29 -5.23 38.23
CA PRO A 15 -55.43 -3.78 38.42
C PRO A 15 -54.05 -3.09 38.66
N ILE A 16 -54.07 -1.76 38.69
CA ILE A 16 -52.93 -0.90 39.05
C ILE A 16 -52.80 -0.82 40.58
N THR A 17 -51.61 -1.11 41.11
CA THR A 17 -51.19 -0.72 42.47
C THR A 17 -49.71 -0.34 42.47
N ALA A 18 -49.41 0.83 43.02
CA ALA A 18 -48.09 1.33 43.39
C ALA A 18 -48.18 1.91 44.82
N PRO A 19 -47.07 2.38 45.42
CA PRO A 19 -45.85 1.67 45.82
C PRO A 19 -45.61 1.84 47.35
N SER A 20 -44.50 1.30 47.88
CA SER A 20 -43.62 1.80 49.00
C SER A 20 -42.96 0.63 49.77
N PRO A 21 -41.98 0.86 50.68
CA PRO A 21 -40.55 0.97 50.40
C PRO A 21 -39.71 -0.01 51.27
N SER A 22 -38.38 0.15 51.29
CA SER A 22 -37.34 -0.58 52.07
C SER A 22 -36.85 -1.88 51.38
N SER A 23 -35.56 -2.19 51.29
CA SER A 23 -34.49 -1.97 52.25
C SER A 23 -33.09 -2.08 51.62
N THR A 24 -32.18 -1.42 52.31
CA THR A 24 -30.71 -1.40 52.32
C THR A 24 -29.95 -2.71 52.07
N SER A 25 -28.67 -2.53 51.68
CA SER A 25 -27.51 -3.46 51.60
C SER A 25 -27.34 -4.14 50.23
N SER A 26 -26.17 -4.15 49.58
CA SER A 26 -24.79 -3.98 50.03
C SER A 26 -23.95 -3.35 48.90
N VAL A 27 -23.25 -2.26 49.21
CA VAL A 27 -22.23 -1.70 48.33
C VAL A 27 -21.00 -2.60 48.48
N SER A 28 -20.87 -3.57 47.58
CA SER A 28 -19.61 -4.28 47.37
C SER A 28 -18.64 -3.28 46.77
N SER A 29 -17.77 -2.71 47.61
CA SER A 29 -16.65 -1.88 47.22
C SER A 29 -15.69 -2.71 46.39
N ALA A 30 -15.94 -2.74 45.08
CA ALA A 30 -15.01 -3.28 44.10
C ALA A 30 -13.68 -2.55 44.28
N ILE A 31 -12.70 -3.26 44.81
CA ILE A 31 -11.31 -2.82 44.89
C ILE A 31 -10.93 -2.44 43.45
N PRO A 32 -10.61 -1.16 43.16
CA PRO A 32 -10.20 -0.78 41.81
C PRO A 32 -8.98 -1.65 41.45
N PRO A 33 -8.99 -2.30 40.27
CA PRO A 33 -7.88 -3.15 39.87
C PRO A 33 -6.61 -2.32 39.96
N THR A 34 -5.68 -2.79 40.78
CA THR A 34 -4.37 -2.15 40.91
C THR A 34 -3.75 -2.11 39.52
N PRO A 35 -3.35 -0.93 39.02
CA PRO A 35 -2.85 -0.81 37.66
C PRO A 35 -1.62 -1.70 37.52
N THR A 36 -1.75 -2.75 36.71
CA THR A 36 -0.67 -3.67 36.40
C THR A 36 0.46 -2.85 35.78
N ARG A 37 1.53 -2.61 36.53
CA ARG A 37 2.71 -1.89 36.02
C ARG A 37 3.35 -2.75 34.94
N VAL A 38 3.04 -2.47 33.68
CA VAL A 38 3.70 -3.08 32.53
C VAL A 38 5.15 -2.59 32.52
N ARG A 39 6.09 -3.54 32.59
CA ARG A 39 7.53 -3.24 32.60
C ARG A 39 7.98 -3.12 31.13
N VAL A 40 7.84 -1.93 30.56
CA VAL A 40 8.32 -1.61 29.21
C VAL A 40 9.85 -1.62 29.23
N THR A 41 10.48 -2.31 28.28
CA THR A 41 11.94 -2.26 28.13
C THR A 41 12.36 -0.89 27.60
N PHE A 42 13.50 -0.36 28.02
CA PHE A 42 13.99 0.94 27.56
C PHE A 42 14.03 1.09 26.03
N ARG A 43 14.38 0.01 25.32
CA ARG A 43 14.40 -0.02 23.85
C ARG A 43 13.00 0.15 23.25
N ALA A 44 12.00 -0.53 23.83
CA ALA A 44 10.63 -0.42 23.32
C ALA A 44 10.00 0.95 23.59
N GLU A 45 10.35 1.61 24.71
CA GLU A 45 9.94 2.99 24.98
C GLU A 45 10.55 3.98 23.97
N GLN A 46 11.85 3.84 23.69
CA GLN A 46 12.53 4.70 22.72
C GLN A 46 11.95 4.51 21.31
N LEU A 47 11.72 3.27 20.89
CA LEU A 47 11.06 2.96 19.63
C LEU A 47 9.65 3.56 19.53
N ALA A 48 8.83 3.42 20.59
CA ALA A 48 7.50 4.02 20.65
C ALA A 48 7.54 5.55 20.54
N LYS A 49 8.54 6.18 21.18
CA LYS A 49 8.78 7.62 21.08
C LYS A 49 9.17 8.03 19.67
N ASP A 50 10.07 7.30 19.00
CA ASP A 50 10.52 7.62 17.65
C ASP A 50 9.38 7.50 16.63
N VAL A 51 8.54 6.46 16.76
CA VAL A 51 7.32 6.32 15.95
C VAL A 51 6.31 7.43 16.28
N SER A 52 6.13 7.79 17.55
CA SER A 52 5.23 8.90 17.94
C SER A 52 5.69 10.24 17.36
N GLN A 53 7.00 10.50 17.33
CA GLN A 53 7.57 11.68 16.70
C GLN A 53 7.28 11.69 15.19
N ALA A 54 7.47 10.57 14.50
CA ALA A 54 7.15 10.44 13.08
C ALA A 54 5.65 10.64 12.80
N ASN A 55 4.76 10.09 13.65
CA ASN A 55 3.32 10.30 13.59
C ASN A 55 2.96 11.78 13.76
N SER A 56 3.61 12.47 14.69
CA SER A 56 3.43 13.91 14.94
C SER A 56 3.87 14.77 13.76
N SER A 57 5.03 14.47 13.17
CA SER A 57 5.48 15.13 11.95
C SER A 57 4.46 14.93 10.82
N LEU A 58 3.91 13.71 10.70
CA LEU A 58 2.95 13.39 9.65
C LEU A 58 1.59 14.10 9.85
N SER A 59 1.07 14.18 11.07
CA SER A 59 -0.20 14.88 11.37
C SER A 59 -0.11 16.39 11.16
N LEU A 60 1.09 16.95 11.28
CA LEU A 60 1.39 18.36 10.98
C LEU A 60 1.71 18.60 9.50
N LEU A 61 1.46 17.62 8.61
CA LEU A 61 1.76 17.68 7.19
C LEU A 61 3.25 17.93 6.86
N LEU A 62 4.17 17.64 7.80
CA LEU A 62 5.62 17.68 7.58
C LEU A 62 6.09 16.38 6.91
N VAL A 63 5.50 16.06 5.75
CA VAL A 63 5.56 14.72 5.12
C VAL A 63 6.99 14.24 4.87
N ASN A 64 7.88 15.10 4.35
CA ASN A 64 9.28 14.75 4.11
C ASN A 64 10.05 14.45 5.40
N LYS A 65 9.72 15.16 6.49
CA LYS A 65 10.33 14.92 7.80
C LYS A 65 9.86 13.57 8.35
N ALA A 66 8.55 13.33 8.33
CA ALA A 66 7.95 12.06 8.76
C ALA A 66 8.51 10.87 7.98
N LEU A 67 8.66 11.00 6.66
CA LEU A 67 9.25 9.98 5.80
C LEU A 67 10.68 9.58 6.25
N ARG A 68 11.52 10.56 6.57
CA ARG A 68 12.88 10.31 7.11
C ARG A 68 12.82 9.64 8.48
N GLU A 69 11.94 10.10 9.36
CA GLU A 69 11.78 9.54 10.71
C GLU A 69 11.30 8.08 10.67
N TYR A 70 10.30 7.74 9.85
CA TYR A 70 9.90 6.34 9.68
C TYR A 70 10.99 5.48 9.06
N THR A 71 11.77 6.04 8.13
CA THR A 71 12.89 5.32 7.53
C THR A 71 13.97 5.02 8.56
N GLN A 72 14.24 5.95 9.49
CA GLN A 72 15.13 5.70 10.62
C GLN A 72 14.58 4.59 11.53
N VAL A 73 13.30 4.66 11.90
CA VAL A 73 12.64 3.60 12.70
C VAL A 73 12.79 2.23 12.04
N LEU A 74 12.56 2.15 10.72
CA LEU A 74 12.68 0.90 9.96
C LEU A 74 14.12 0.45 9.75
N SER A 75 15.09 1.36 9.92
CA SER A 75 16.51 1.03 9.92
C SER A 75 16.89 0.37 11.25
N ASP A 76 16.45 0.95 12.36
CA ASP A 76 16.76 0.44 13.70
C ASP A 76 15.94 -0.81 14.06
N THR A 77 14.70 -0.89 13.56
CA THR A 77 13.76 -2.00 13.78
C THR A 77 13.14 -2.45 12.44
N PRO A 78 13.87 -3.25 11.65
CA PRO A 78 13.35 -3.85 10.44
C PRO A 78 12.05 -4.60 10.73
N GLY A 79 11.01 -4.40 9.92
CA GLY A 79 9.73 -5.08 10.11
C GLY A 79 8.71 -4.34 10.97
N HIS A 80 8.97 -3.11 11.45
CA HIS A 80 7.98 -2.43 12.30
C HIS A 80 6.68 -2.11 11.52
N PRO A 81 5.53 -2.77 11.84
CA PRO A 81 4.35 -2.77 10.96
C PRO A 81 3.73 -1.38 10.84
N VAL A 82 3.65 -0.63 11.93
CA VAL A 82 3.09 0.75 11.92
C VAL A 82 3.99 1.72 11.17
N ALA A 83 5.30 1.50 11.18
CA ALA A 83 6.24 2.39 10.51
C ALA A 83 6.11 2.22 8.98
N PHE A 84 6.04 0.98 8.48
CA PHE A 84 5.67 0.72 7.09
C PHE A 84 4.30 1.31 6.75
N LEU A 85 3.31 1.03 7.59
CA LEU A 85 1.94 1.48 7.38
C LEU A 85 1.84 3.01 7.25
N ASN A 86 2.49 3.77 8.13
CA ASN A 86 2.41 5.24 8.10
C ASN A 86 3.39 5.88 7.10
N ARG A 87 4.50 5.20 6.77
CA ARG A 87 5.36 5.61 5.65
C ARG A 87 4.66 5.47 4.30
N SER A 88 3.79 4.46 4.13
CA SER A 88 2.94 4.34 2.94
C SER A 88 2.02 5.56 2.74
N LEU A 89 1.50 6.16 3.83
CA LEU A 89 0.72 7.41 3.74
C LEU A 89 1.57 8.58 3.27
N CYS A 90 2.84 8.66 3.71
CA CYS A 90 3.76 9.69 3.23
C CYS A 90 3.92 9.59 1.71
N TYR A 91 4.12 8.37 1.19
CA TYR A 91 4.23 8.14 -0.25
C TYR A 91 2.94 8.47 -1.01
N LEU A 92 1.76 8.15 -0.46
CA LEU A 92 0.48 8.54 -1.07
C LEU A 92 0.34 10.06 -1.18
N VAL A 93 0.68 10.79 -0.12
CA VAL A 93 0.62 12.26 -0.11
C VAL A 93 1.62 12.89 -1.07
N LEU A 94 2.80 12.29 -1.20
CA LEU A 94 3.84 12.74 -2.14
C LEU A 94 3.59 12.33 -3.60
N GLY A 95 2.54 11.55 -3.88
CA GLY A 95 2.23 11.09 -5.23
C GLY A 95 3.11 9.93 -5.73
N PHE A 96 3.65 9.11 -4.82
CA PHE A 96 4.43 7.91 -5.12
C PHE A 96 3.68 6.62 -4.76
N PRO A 97 2.55 6.32 -5.43
CA PRO A 97 1.67 5.23 -5.03
C PRO A 97 2.33 3.84 -5.13
N HIS A 98 3.26 3.63 -6.06
CA HIS A 98 3.98 2.35 -6.19
C HIS A 98 4.86 2.02 -4.96
N LEU A 99 5.48 3.04 -4.35
CA LEU A 99 6.22 2.87 -3.09
C LEU A 99 5.24 2.63 -1.92
N ALA A 100 4.10 3.34 -1.93
CA ALA A 100 3.06 3.14 -0.93
C ALA A 100 2.51 1.70 -0.96
N VAL A 101 2.31 1.13 -2.15
CA VAL A 101 1.89 -0.27 -2.33
C VAL A 101 2.90 -1.22 -1.66
N THR A 102 4.19 -1.02 -1.91
CA THR A 102 5.25 -1.86 -1.34
C THR A 102 5.24 -1.83 0.19
N ASP A 103 5.13 -0.63 0.78
CA ASP A 103 5.11 -0.47 2.24
C ASP A 103 3.81 -1.00 2.88
N ALA A 104 2.65 -0.75 2.27
CA ALA A 104 1.37 -1.27 2.77
C ALA A 104 1.36 -2.81 2.72
N HIS A 105 1.88 -3.41 1.66
CA HIS A 105 2.03 -4.85 1.54
C HIS A 105 3.03 -5.42 2.56
N ARG A 106 4.19 -4.79 2.77
CA ARG A 106 5.16 -5.19 3.81
C ARG A 106 4.55 -5.12 5.22
N ALA A 107 3.74 -4.11 5.50
CA ALA A 107 2.99 -4.04 6.76
C ALA A 107 2.06 -5.24 6.89
N LEU A 108 1.28 -5.57 5.85
CA LEU A 108 0.36 -6.70 5.85
C LEU A 108 1.08 -8.04 6.08
N VAL A 109 2.18 -8.30 5.37
CA VAL A 109 3.01 -9.51 5.54
C VAL A 109 3.53 -9.61 6.97
N THR A 110 4.03 -8.50 7.54
CA THR A 110 4.56 -8.50 8.91
C THR A 110 3.45 -8.77 9.94
N ILE A 111 2.27 -8.20 9.73
CA ILE A 111 1.10 -8.41 10.59
C ILE A 111 0.62 -9.87 10.49
N GLY A 112 0.50 -10.41 9.28
CA GLY A 112 0.14 -11.81 9.03
C GLY A 112 1.11 -12.77 9.70
N ALA A 113 2.41 -12.57 9.52
CA ALA A 113 3.44 -13.35 10.22
C ALA A 113 3.28 -13.26 11.76
N THR A 114 2.94 -12.09 12.29
CA THR A 114 2.73 -11.89 13.74
C THR A 114 1.42 -12.55 14.24
N LEU A 115 0.42 -12.72 13.38
CA LEU A 115 -0.85 -13.38 13.71
C LEU A 115 -0.71 -14.91 13.63
N ASP A 116 -0.12 -15.42 12.55
CA ASP A 116 -0.02 -16.86 12.25
C ASP A 116 0.98 -17.55 13.17
N TYR A 117 2.12 -16.91 13.41
CA TYR A 117 3.15 -17.49 14.24
C TYR A 117 2.88 -17.19 15.72
N ARG A 118 2.79 -18.24 16.53
CA ARG A 118 3.04 -18.16 17.99
C ARG A 118 4.52 -17.92 18.30
N LEU A 119 5.23 -17.22 17.43
CA LEU A 119 6.60 -16.81 17.67
C LEU A 119 6.53 -15.67 18.68
N ASP A 120 6.67 -16.02 19.96
CA ASP A 120 6.97 -15.06 21.03
C ASP A 120 8.27 -14.27 20.75
N GLU A 121 9.04 -14.65 19.72
CA GLU A 121 10.28 -14.01 19.27
C GLU A 121 10.08 -12.74 18.42
N LEU A 122 8.95 -12.59 17.72
CA LEU A 122 8.66 -11.37 16.97
C LEU A 122 8.03 -10.33 17.90
N ASP A 123 8.86 -9.39 18.39
CA ASP A 123 8.47 -8.28 19.30
C ASP A 123 7.46 -7.30 18.67
N SER A 124 6.93 -7.57 17.46
CA SER A 124 5.91 -6.78 16.78
C SER A 124 4.64 -6.56 17.63
N ARG A 125 4.22 -7.54 18.43
CA ARG A 125 3.10 -7.38 19.38
C ARG A 125 3.44 -6.38 20.48
N GLY A 126 4.62 -6.53 21.07
CA GLY A 126 5.16 -5.62 22.06
C GLY A 126 5.28 -4.20 21.52
N HIS A 127 5.81 -4.04 20.30
CA HIS A 127 5.94 -2.74 19.64
C HIS A 127 4.60 -2.02 19.47
N LEU A 128 3.57 -2.71 18.96
CA LEU A 128 2.22 -2.15 18.80
C LEU A 128 1.60 -1.76 20.15
N TYR A 129 1.70 -2.65 21.14
CA TYR A 129 1.19 -2.39 22.48
C TYR A 129 1.91 -1.21 23.15
N ASN A 130 3.24 -1.17 23.07
CA ASN A 130 4.05 -0.11 23.66
C ASN A 130 3.79 1.22 22.98
N LEU A 131 3.62 1.25 21.66
CA LEU A 131 3.20 2.47 20.95
C LEU A 131 1.83 2.96 21.41
N HIS A 132 0.86 2.04 21.55
CA HIS A 132 -0.48 2.38 22.04
C HIS A 132 -0.44 2.92 23.47
N ALA A 133 0.26 2.24 24.37
CA ALA A 133 0.43 2.65 25.77
C ALA A 133 1.14 4.01 25.87
N TYR A 134 2.21 4.21 25.10
CA TYR A 134 2.93 5.48 25.03
C TYR A 134 2.03 6.62 24.58
N ALA A 135 1.26 6.42 23.51
CA ALA A 135 0.37 7.43 22.97
C ALA A 135 -0.75 7.83 23.95
N LEU A 136 -1.29 6.86 24.69
CA LEU A 136 -2.26 7.11 25.75
C LEU A 136 -1.64 7.89 26.93
N GLN A 137 -0.45 7.50 27.38
CA GLN A 137 0.21 8.14 28.52
C GLN A 137 0.59 9.61 28.24
N ARG A 138 0.91 9.92 26.99
CA ARG A 138 1.38 11.25 26.57
C ARG A 138 0.28 12.15 26.00
N GLU A 139 -0.94 11.65 25.85
CA GLU A 139 -2.06 12.36 25.22
C GLU A 139 -1.68 12.96 23.85
N GLU A 140 -0.98 12.16 23.05
CA GLU A 140 -0.37 12.63 21.80
C GLU A 140 -1.40 13.22 20.84
N GLN A 141 -1.10 14.39 20.27
CA GLN A 141 -2.06 15.15 19.46
C GLN A 141 -2.53 14.38 18.23
N TRP A 142 -1.64 13.61 17.58
CA TRP A 142 -1.97 12.80 16.40
C TRP A 142 -2.97 11.66 16.67
N THR A 143 -3.33 11.40 17.93
CA THR A 143 -4.37 10.42 18.30
C THR A 143 -5.78 11.01 18.30
N ARG A 144 -5.89 12.35 18.29
CA ARG A 144 -7.16 13.09 18.30
C ARG A 144 -7.86 12.96 16.95
N PRO A 145 -9.21 12.88 16.93
CA PRO A 145 -9.96 12.65 15.69
C PRO A 145 -9.65 13.65 14.57
N ASP A 146 -9.48 14.93 14.89
CA ASP A 146 -9.17 16.02 13.96
C ASP A 146 -7.75 15.97 13.39
N MET A 147 -6.80 15.43 14.14
CA MET A 147 -5.37 15.43 13.79
C MET A 147 -4.86 14.06 13.30
N CYS A 148 -5.67 13.01 13.40
CA CYS A 148 -5.25 11.66 13.04
C CYS A 148 -5.27 11.37 11.54
N PHE A 149 -5.73 12.32 10.72
CA PHE A 149 -5.79 12.20 9.26
C PHE A 149 -4.71 13.08 8.62
N VAL A 150 -3.86 12.47 7.80
CA VAL A 150 -2.65 13.12 7.25
C VAL A 150 -2.97 14.33 6.39
N ALA A 151 -4.12 14.32 5.71
CA ALA A 151 -4.45 15.29 4.69
C ALA A 151 -5.35 16.42 5.16
N GLN A 152 -5.86 16.37 6.41
CA GLN A 152 -6.85 17.36 6.92
C GLN A 152 -7.97 17.67 5.91
N GLY A 153 -8.49 16.64 5.22
CA GLY A 153 -9.53 16.77 4.20
C GLY A 153 -9.07 17.07 2.77
N VAL A 154 -7.79 17.38 2.51
CA VAL A 154 -7.26 17.64 1.15
C VAL A 154 -7.45 16.42 0.24
N PHE A 155 -7.25 15.23 0.78
CA PHE A 155 -7.48 13.96 0.09
C PHE A 155 -8.65 13.25 0.76
N GLY A 156 -9.86 13.38 0.21
CA GLY A 156 -11.07 12.80 0.82
C GLY A 156 -10.99 11.28 1.02
N PHE A 157 -10.25 10.55 0.17
CA PHE A 157 -10.00 9.11 0.33
C PHE A 157 -9.00 8.77 1.45
N LEU A 158 -8.32 9.76 2.05
CA LEU A 158 -7.48 9.59 3.24
C LEU A 158 -8.16 10.12 4.51
N ASP A 159 -9.36 10.71 4.38
CA ASP A 159 -10.15 11.22 5.50
C ASP A 159 -11.11 10.14 6.01
N THR A 160 -10.54 9.01 6.41
CA THR A 160 -11.30 7.86 6.87
C THR A 160 -10.53 7.07 7.92
N ARG A 161 -11.24 6.34 8.78
CA ARG A 161 -10.63 5.67 9.94
C ARG A 161 -9.58 4.65 9.51
N LEU A 162 -9.81 3.93 8.42
CA LEU A 162 -8.84 2.99 7.85
C LEU A 162 -7.60 3.67 7.23
N ALA A 163 -7.67 4.97 6.94
CA ALA A 163 -6.52 5.78 6.51
C ALA A 163 -5.85 6.56 7.66
N SER A 164 -6.40 6.55 8.88
CA SER A 164 -5.85 7.35 9.98
C SER A 164 -4.50 6.83 10.49
N ILE A 165 -3.61 7.75 10.90
CA ILE A 165 -2.26 7.49 11.42
C ILE A 165 -2.28 6.56 12.64
N CYS A 166 -3.34 6.66 13.44
CA CYS A 166 -3.45 6.00 14.73
C CYS A 166 -3.97 4.56 14.60
N VAL A 167 -3.27 3.61 15.21
CA VAL A 167 -3.73 2.23 15.42
C VAL A 167 -4.37 2.13 16.80
N LYS A 168 -5.61 1.64 16.88
CA LYS A 168 -6.38 1.58 18.13
C LYS A 168 -6.90 0.15 18.36
N PRO A 169 -7.00 -0.32 19.62
CA PRO A 169 -7.62 -1.60 19.92
C PRO A 169 -9.11 -1.50 19.60
N HIS A 170 -9.51 -2.00 18.44
CA HIS A 170 -10.87 -1.88 17.93
C HIS A 170 -11.53 -3.24 17.92
N ARG A 171 -12.63 -3.38 18.69
CA ARG A 171 -13.34 -4.66 18.86
C ARG A 171 -14.08 -5.03 17.58
N ARG A 172 -13.42 -5.80 16.72
CA ARG A 172 -14.03 -6.36 15.52
C ARG A 172 -14.58 -7.76 15.79
N GLY A 173 -15.90 -7.92 15.66
CA GLY A 173 -16.59 -9.19 15.82
C GLY A 173 -16.75 -9.67 17.27
N LYS A 174 -17.34 -10.85 17.43
CA LYS A 174 -17.47 -11.53 18.73
C LYS A 174 -16.12 -12.16 19.08
N LEU A 175 -15.30 -11.48 19.89
CA LEU A 175 -14.12 -12.12 20.48
C LEU A 175 -14.57 -13.27 21.36
N GLU A 176 -14.05 -14.48 21.14
CA GLU A 176 -14.25 -15.57 22.10
C GLU A 176 -13.70 -15.14 23.46
N ALA A 177 -14.48 -15.32 24.53
CA ALA A 177 -14.22 -14.76 25.87
C ALA A 177 -12.95 -15.30 26.58
N ARG A 178 -12.09 -16.03 25.87
CA ARG A 178 -11.03 -16.86 26.45
C ARG A 178 -9.65 -16.17 26.55
N TRP A 179 -9.56 -14.88 26.21
CA TRP A 179 -8.29 -14.18 26.07
C TRP A 179 -8.00 -13.34 27.33
N SER A 180 -6.80 -13.48 27.90
CA SER A 180 -6.28 -12.57 28.93
C SER A 180 -6.28 -11.12 28.40
N SER A 181 -6.53 -10.13 29.25
CA SER A 181 -6.76 -8.72 28.85
C SER A 181 -5.64 -8.11 27.98
N VAL A 182 -4.37 -8.42 28.26
CA VAL A 182 -3.22 -7.88 27.50
C VAL A 182 -3.14 -8.48 26.10
N ARG A 183 -3.11 -9.82 25.98
CA ARG A 183 -3.11 -10.51 24.68
C ARG A 183 -4.30 -10.14 23.81
N GLY A 184 -5.47 -9.93 24.43
CA GLY A 184 -6.64 -9.44 23.71
C GLY A 184 -6.40 -8.05 23.10
N THR A 185 -5.74 -7.15 23.82
CA THR A 185 -5.45 -5.79 23.31
C THR A 185 -4.46 -5.82 22.13
N GLU A 186 -3.40 -6.62 22.24
CA GLU A 186 -2.40 -6.80 21.16
C GLU A 186 -3.04 -7.33 19.87
N GLU A 187 -3.92 -8.33 20.00
CA GLU A 187 -4.62 -8.89 18.84
C GLU A 187 -5.56 -7.87 18.19
N LEU A 188 -6.30 -7.09 18.99
CA LEU A 188 -7.17 -6.03 18.49
C LEU A 188 -6.36 -4.94 17.75
N LEU A 189 -5.16 -4.61 18.24
CA LEU A 189 -4.24 -3.68 17.57
C LEU A 189 -3.74 -4.25 16.24
N LEU A 190 -3.36 -5.53 16.19
CA LEU A 190 -2.94 -6.19 14.94
C LEU A 190 -4.06 -6.24 13.90
N ARG A 191 -5.29 -6.56 14.31
CA ARG A 191 -6.46 -6.56 13.42
C ARG A 191 -6.75 -5.17 12.88
N ASP A 192 -6.58 -4.13 13.70
CA ASP A 192 -6.71 -2.73 13.26
C ASP A 192 -5.63 -2.33 12.26
N ALA A 193 -4.38 -2.66 12.54
CA ALA A 193 -3.29 -2.45 11.61
C ALA A 193 -3.51 -3.22 10.29
N SER A 194 -4.06 -4.43 10.34
CA SER A 194 -4.38 -5.25 9.17
C SER A 194 -5.42 -4.57 8.27
N MET A 195 -6.56 -4.15 8.83
CA MET A 195 -7.61 -3.48 8.03
C MET A 195 -7.11 -2.18 7.41
N LYS A 196 -6.30 -1.40 8.14
CA LYS A 196 -5.64 -0.20 7.62
C LYS A 196 -4.65 -0.53 6.50
N ALA A 197 -3.90 -1.63 6.62
CA ALA A 197 -2.95 -2.07 5.59
C ALA A 197 -3.66 -2.41 4.28
N TYR A 198 -4.73 -3.21 4.34
CA TYR A 198 -5.56 -3.52 3.18
C TYR A 198 -6.15 -2.26 2.52
N TYR A 199 -6.70 -1.34 3.32
CA TYR A 199 -7.26 -0.09 2.79
C TYR A 199 -6.21 0.75 2.07
N ARG A 200 -5.04 0.94 2.69
CA ARG A 200 -3.94 1.72 2.10
C ARG A 200 -3.35 1.04 0.87
N LEU A 201 -3.26 -0.29 0.89
CA LEU A 201 -2.84 -1.07 -0.27
C LEU A 201 -3.81 -0.89 -1.43
N ALA A 202 -5.13 -1.00 -1.20
CA ALA A 202 -6.14 -0.75 -2.22
C ALA A 202 -6.10 0.68 -2.75
N VAL A 203 -5.97 1.70 -1.89
CA VAL A 203 -5.80 3.10 -2.31
C VAL A 203 -4.54 3.27 -3.16
N ALA A 204 -3.42 2.72 -2.74
CA ALA A 204 -2.16 2.83 -3.45
C ALA A 204 -2.21 2.14 -4.81
N LEU A 205 -2.81 0.95 -4.90
CA LEU A 205 -3.05 0.23 -6.15
C LEU A 205 -3.98 1.02 -7.08
N TRP A 206 -5.05 1.60 -6.52
CA TRP A 206 -5.93 2.47 -7.29
C TRP A 206 -5.17 3.66 -7.90
N LYS A 207 -4.33 4.32 -7.10
CA LYS A 207 -3.52 5.45 -7.56
C LYS A 207 -2.38 5.04 -8.50
N CYS A 208 -2.00 3.76 -8.54
CA CYS A 208 -1.11 3.22 -9.57
C CYS A 208 -1.76 3.06 -10.94
N GLY A 209 -3.09 3.22 -11.08
CA GLY A 209 -3.75 3.21 -12.39
C GLY A 209 -3.81 1.84 -13.09
N GLY A 210 -4.58 1.78 -14.18
CA GLY A 210 -4.54 0.67 -15.14
C GLY A 210 -4.85 -0.70 -14.56
N GLY A 211 -4.00 -1.69 -14.85
CA GLY A 211 -4.16 -3.06 -14.37
C GLY A 211 -4.18 -3.20 -12.84
N ALA A 212 -3.61 -2.23 -12.11
CA ALA A 212 -3.63 -2.23 -10.65
C ALA A 212 -5.01 -1.88 -10.06
N TRP A 213 -5.93 -1.29 -10.83
CA TRP A 213 -7.30 -1.06 -10.38
C TRP A 213 -8.03 -2.34 -10.03
N GLN A 214 -7.87 -3.39 -10.83
CA GLN A 214 -8.46 -4.68 -10.52
C GLN A 214 -7.87 -5.24 -9.23
N SER A 215 -6.54 -5.17 -9.08
CA SER A 215 -5.88 -5.58 -7.83
C SER A 215 -6.39 -4.79 -6.62
N ALA A 216 -6.68 -3.49 -6.77
CA ALA A 216 -7.28 -2.71 -5.69
C ALA A 216 -8.64 -3.28 -5.26
N MET A 217 -9.49 -3.68 -6.22
CA MET A 217 -10.78 -4.30 -5.92
C MET A 217 -10.62 -5.68 -5.28
N ASP A 218 -9.68 -6.49 -5.75
CA ASP A 218 -9.41 -7.81 -5.17
C ASP A 218 -8.99 -7.67 -3.70
N GLN A 219 -8.13 -6.70 -3.38
CA GLN A 219 -7.72 -6.40 -2.01
C GLN A 219 -8.88 -5.93 -1.13
N ILE A 220 -9.84 -5.18 -1.69
CA ILE A 220 -11.08 -4.81 -0.99
C ILE A 220 -11.94 -6.06 -0.72
N CYS A 221 -12.12 -6.93 -1.71
CA CYS A 221 -12.87 -8.19 -1.56
C CYS A 221 -12.23 -9.10 -0.50
N GLU A 222 -10.90 -9.27 -0.55
CA GLU A 222 -10.13 -10.03 0.42
C GLU A 222 -10.36 -9.48 1.83
N ALA A 223 -10.15 -8.17 2.03
CA ALA A 223 -10.32 -7.53 3.33
C ALA A 223 -11.75 -7.67 3.88
N THR A 224 -12.76 -7.51 3.04
CA THR A 224 -14.18 -7.60 3.44
C THR A 224 -14.64 -9.04 3.73
N SER A 225 -13.90 -10.05 3.24
CA SER A 225 -14.15 -11.46 3.51
C SER A 225 -13.58 -11.93 4.86
N LEU A 226 -12.66 -11.17 5.45
CA LEU A 226 -12.02 -11.56 6.72
C LEU A 226 -13.06 -11.63 7.85
N PRO A 227 -12.97 -12.63 8.74
CA PRO A 227 -13.97 -12.86 9.79
C PRO A 227 -14.01 -11.74 10.84
N TYR A 228 -12.95 -10.94 10.90
CA TYR A 228 -12.84 -9.79 11.77
C TYR A 228 -13.01 -8.47 11.01
N CYS A 229 -13.55 -8.43 9.79
CA CYS A 229 -13.93 -7.17 9.14
C CYS A 229 -15.36 -6.77 9.58
N ASP A 230 -15.49 -5.67 10.31
CA ASP A 230 -16.78 -5.24 10.83
C ASP A 230 -17.61 -4.41 9.83
N ASP A 231 -18.84 -4.03 10.20
CA ASP A 231 -19.75 -3.34 9.28
C ASP A 231 -19.30 -1.91 8.95
N GLU A 232 -18.57 -1.25 9.85
CA GLU A 232 -17.99 0.08 9.60
C GLU A 232 -16.78 -0.03 8.67
N ASP A 233 -15.90 -1.01 8.87
CA ASP A 233 -14.80 -1.33 7.94
C ASP A 233 -15.38 -1.60 6.53
N LYS A 234 -16.41 -2.47 6.44
CA LYS A 234 -17.09 -2.78 5.16
C LYS A 234 -17.74 -1.56 4.52
N LYS A 235 -18.23 -0.61 5.30
CA LYS A 235 -18.79 0.66 4.79
C LYS A 235 -17.70 1.53 4.19
N GLU A 236 -16.56 1.68 4.86
CA GLU A 236 -15.39 2.42 4.35
C GLU A 236 -14.81 1.76 3.08
N PHE A 237 -14.71 0.42 3.07
CA PHE A 237 -14.29 -0.33 1.88
C PHE A 237 -15.25 -0.21 0.71
N ARG A 238 -16.57 -0.26 0.94
CA ARG A 238 -17.58 0.00 -0.11
C ARG A 238 -17.51 1.41 -0.65
N ALA A 239 -17.28 2.40 0.22
CA ALA A 239 -17.08 3.78 -0.20
C ALA A 239 -15.84 3.91 -1.11
N LEU A 240 -14.72 3.29 -0.73
CA LEU A 240 -13.52 3.24 -1.57
C LEU A 240 -13.78 2.53 -2.91
N HIS A 241 -14.43 1.37 -2.90
CA HIS A 241 -14.81 0.62 -4.11
C HIS A 241 -15.61 1.50 -5.08
N ASN A 242 -16.66 2.18 -4.59
CA ASN A 242 -17.47 3.07 -5.41
C ASN A 242 -16.66 4.25 -5.97
N LEU A 243 -15.76 4.84 -5.17
CA LEU A 243 -14.87 5.90 -5.65
C LEU A 243 -13.96 5.42 -6.78
N ILE A 244 -13.41 4.21 -6.67
CA ILE A 244 -12.59 3.62 -7.72
C ILE A 244 -13.42 3.43 -8.99
N LEU A 245 -14.62 2.84 -8.89
CA LEU A 245 -15.49 2.60 -10.06
C LEU A 245 -15.88 3.90 -10.78
N LEU A 246 -16.26 4.94 -10.03
CA LEU A 246 -16.61 6.25 -10.59
C LEU A 246 -15.41 6.90 -11.29
N GLU A 247 -14.21 6.77 -10.72
CA GLU A 247 -12.99 7.27 -11.36
C GLU A 247 -12.67 6.51 -12.64
N ILE A 248 -12.84 5.17 -12.65
CA ILE A 248 -12.67 4.35 -13.85
C ILE A 248 -13.65 4.78 -14.93
N GLU A 249 -14.94 4.92 -14.60
CA GLU A 249 -15.97 5.37 -15.54
C GLU A 249 -15.63 6.74 -16.13
N ARG A 250 -15.21 7.69 -15.27
CA ARG A 250 -14.78 9.03 -15.71
C ARG A 250 -13.60 8.95 -16.67
N VAL A 251 -12.54 8.23 -16.31
CA VAL A 251 -11.35 8.07 -17.16
C VAL A 251 -11.73 7.44 -18.49
N MET A 252 -12.49 6.35 -18.50
CA MET A 252 -12.95 5.70 -19.74
C MET A 252 -13.80 6.63 -20.60
N THR A 253 -14.66 7.45 -20.00
CA THR A 253 -15.48 8.44 -20.71
C THR A 253 -14.61 9.51 -21.36
N ASP A 254 -13.65 10.05 -20.63
CA ASP A 254 -12.73 11.07 -21.14
C ASP A 254 -11.82 10.52 -22.25
N GLU A 255 -11.34 9.30 -22.09
CA GLU A 255 -10.56 8.59 -23.11
C GLU A 255 -11.38 8.38 -24.40
N ASN A 256 -12.63 7.96 -24.28
CA ASN A 256 -13.54 7.79 -25.42
C ASN A 256 -13.83 9.12 -26.14
N ARG A 257 -14.02 10.21 -25.38
CA ARG A 257 -14.21 11.56 -25.94
C ARG A 257 -12.98 12.02 -26.71
N PHE A 258 -11.80 11.85 -26.13
CA PHE A 258 -10.55 12.19 -26.80
C PHE A 258 -10.30 11.36 -28.06
N HIS A 259 -10.55 10.05 -28.00
CA HIS A 259 -10.46 9.18 -29.17
C HIS A 259 -11.41 9.65 -30.27
N SER A 260 -12.65 10.01 -29.91
CA SER A 260 -13.64 10.53 -30.86
C SER A 260 -13.18 11.85 -31.48
N TYR A 261 -12.59 12.74 -30.67
CA TYR A 261 -12.00 13.99 -31.14
C TYR A 261 -10.86 13.75 -32.12
N CYS A 262 -9.90 12.87 -31.79
CA CYS A 262 -8.78 12.53 -32.66
C CYS A 262 -9.27 11.98 -34.00
N LYS A 263 -10.24 11.05 -33.97
CA LYS A 263 -10.85 10.48 -35.18
C LYS A 263 -11.51 11.52 -36.09
N THR A 264 -12.08 12.58 -35.50
CA THR A 264 -12.87 13.58 -36.25
C THR A 264 -12.03 14.76 -36.73
N LYS A 265 -11.00 15.15 -35.97
CA LYS A 265 -10.29 16.43 -36.14
C LYS A 265 -8.82 16.31 -36.49
N MET A 266 -8.16 15.24 -36.08
CA MET A 266 -6.80 14.96 -36.51
C MET A 266 -6.90 14.01 -37.70
N HIS A 267 -6.21 14.29 -38.80
CA HIS A 267 -6.02 13.30 -39.85
C HIS A 267 -5.37 12.08 -39.18
N TYR A 268 -6.17 11.03 -39.01
CA TYR A 268 -5.85 9.87 -38.20
C TYR A 268 -4.71 9.13 -38.90
N ASP A 269 -3.48 9.35 -38.46
CA ASP A 269 -2.32 8.64 -39.00
C ASP A 269 -2.30 7.24 -38.38
N GLU A 270 -2.98 6.30 -39.04
CA GLU A 270 -3.07 4.88 -38.68
C GLU A 270 -1.70 4.26 -38.29
N PRO A 271 -0.57 4.57 -38.97
CA PRO A 271 0.76 4.11 -38.57
C PRO A 271 1.19 4.58 -37.18
N LEU A 272 0.88 5.82 -36.79
CA LEU A 272 1.24 6.36 -35.48
C LEU A 272 0.43 5.67 -34.38
N VAL A 273 -0.85 5.39 -34.64
CA VAL A 273 -1.73 4.65 -33.72
C VAL A 273 -1.27 3.20 -33.56
N GLU A 274 -0.86 2.55 -34.66
CA GLU A 274 -0.33 1.19 -34.60
C GLU A 274 1.03 1.13 -33.92
N GLN A 275 1.87 2.15 -34.13
CA GLN A 275 3.13 2.32 -33.39
C GLN A 275 2.87 2.51 -31.90
N TYR A 276 1.86 3.29 -31.52
CA TYR A 276 1.43 3.40 -30.12
C TYR A 276 0.93 2.06 -29.58
N ARG A 277 0.06 1.34 -30.30
CA ARG A 277 -0.38 -0.01 -29.87
C ARG A 277 0.78 -0.99 -29.70
N ALA A 278 1.74 -0.98 -30.63
CA ALA A 278 2.92 -1.84 -30.62
C ALA A 278 3.88 -1.48 -29.46
N ALA A 279 4.00 -0.20 -29.12
CA ALA A 279 4.68 0.28 -27.91
C ALA A 279 3.88 -0.01 -26.62
N GLY A 280 2.78 -0.76 -26.73
CA GLY A 280 1.89 -1.09 -25.65
C GLY A 280 0.94 0.04 -25.27
N ILE A 281 0.99 1.21 -25.89
CA ILE A 281 0.14 2.38 -25.64
C ILE A 281 -1.24 2.16 -26.30
N ARG A 282 -2.12 1.40 -25.63
CA ARG A 282 -3.56 1.40 -25.94
C ARG A 282 -4.26 2.45 -25.08
N GLY A 283 -4.79 3.52 -25.68
CA GLY A 283 -5.53 4.56 -24.96
C GLY A 283 -4.64 5.59 -24.26
N LEU A 284 -5.23 6.75 -23.94
CA LEU A 284 -4.55 7.88 -23.30
C LEU A 284 -3.98 7.52 -21.91
N LEU A 285 -2.99 8.33 -21.49
CA LEU A 285 -2.04 8.09 -20.39
C LEU A 285 -2.63 7.95 -18.97
N GLN A 286 -3.88 8.33 -18.70
CA GLN A 286 -4.40 8.34 -17.32
C GLN A 286 -4.66 6.93 -16.76
N SER A 287 -5.08 6.00 -17.62
CA SER A 287 -5.22 4.58 -17.26
C SER A 287 -3.88 3.84 -17.23
N ARG A 288 -2.73 4.50 -17.45
CA ARG A 288 -1.43 3.84 -17.59
C ARG A 288 -0.33 4.54 -16.78
N PHE A 289 -0.47 4.53 -15.46
CA PHE A 289 0.66 4.93 -14.61
C PHE A 289 1.74 3.82 -14.48
N THR A 290 1.48 2.61 -14.99
CA THR A 290 2.47 1.51 -14.96
C THR A 290 2.50 0.76 -16.29
N LYS A 291 3.70 0.45 -16.77
CA LYS A 291 3.96 -0.51 -17.87
C LYS A 291 3.97 -1.97 -17.36
N THR A 292 3.89 -2.19 -16.05
CA THR A 292 4.02 -3.51 -15.42
C THR A 292 2.71 -4.29 -15.57
N PRO A 293 2.73 -5.46 -16.24
CA PRO A 293 1.57 -6.36 -16.31
C PRO A 293 1.09 -6.75 -14.92
N ARG A 294 -0.21 -6.98 -14.77
CA ARG A 294 -0.85 -7.28 -13.47
C ARG A 294 -0.21 -8.52 -12.83
N GLU A 295 0.10 -9.51 -13.66
CA GLU A 295 0.62 -10.83 -13.32
C GLU A 295 2.02 -10.78 -12.69
N LEU A 296 2.73 -9.65 -12.83
CA LEU A 296 4.06 -9.45 -12.24
C LEU A 296 3.99 -8.87 -10.83
N TYR A 297 2.81 -8.44 -10.38
CA TYR A 297 2.69 -7.89 -9.04
C TYR A 297 2.66 -9.00 -7.98
N PRO A 298 3.42 -8.85 -6.88
CA PRO A 298 3.56 -9.92 -5.88
C PRO A 298 2.27 -10.25 -5.09
N TRP A 299 1.22 -9.44 -5.24
CA TRP A 299 -0.10 -9.64 -4.62
C TRP A 299 -1.16 -10.19 -5.61
N ASP A 300 -0.81 -10.43 -6.87
CA ASP A 300 -1.76 -10.99 -7.85
C ASP A 300 -1.89 -12.51 -7.74
N ASN A 301 -2.78 -12.95 -6.86
CA ASN A 301 -3.05 -14.37 -6.63
C ASN A 301 -4.03 -14.97 -7.67
N HIS A 302 -4.70 -14.14 -8.47
CA HIS A 302 -5.80 -14.57 -9.34
C HIS A 302 -5.33 -14.96 -10.73
N SER A 303 -4.42 -14.19 -11.34
CA SER A 303 -3.98 -14.45 -12.72
C SER A 303 -3.12 -15.72 -12.83
N VAL A 304 -2.49 -16.13 -11.73
CA VAL A 304 -1.70 -17.36 -11.62
C VAL A 304 -2.58 -18.61 -11.41
N ALA A 305 -3.87 -18.45 -11.09
CA ALA A 305 -4.75 -19.57 -10.73
C ALA A 305 -5.24 -20.41 -11.91
N SER A 306 -5.11 -19.94 -13.17
CA SER A 306 -5.46 -20.77 -14.34
C SER A 306 -4.28 -21.66 -14.74
N GLU A 307 -4.45 -22.99 -14.78
CA GLU A 307 -3.35 -23.93 -15.10
C GLU A 307 -2.65 -23.62 -16.44
N THR A 308 -3.42 -23.15 -17.43
CA THR A 308 -2.90 -22.83 -18.76
C THR A 308 -2.17 -21.49 -18.76
N GLY A 309 -2.76 -20.44 -18.18
CA GLY A 309 -2.11 -19.12 -18.08
C GLY A 309 -0.87 -19.14 -17.19
N ALA A 310 -0.87 -19.97 -16.15
CA ALA A 310 0.28 -20.16 -15.27
C ALA A 310 1.50 -20.73 -16.01
N ARG A 311 1.32 -21.70 -16.92
CA ARG A 311 2.45 -22.29 -17.66
C ARG A 311 3.10 -21.27 -18.60
N ASP A 312 2.30 -20.53 -19.35
CA ASP A 312 2.81 -19.53 -20.30
C ASP A 312 3.47 -18.36 -19.56
N LEU A 313 2.86 -17.92 -18.45
CA LEU A 313 3.44 -16.91 -17.56
C LEU A 313 4.78 -17.40 -16.98
N ILE A 314 4.83 -18.63 -16.44
CA ILE A 314 6.06 -19.22 -15.88
C ILE A 314 7.14 -19.32 -16.96
N ALA A 315 6.78 -19.74 -18.18
CA ALA A 315 7.73 -19.81 -19.29
C ALA A 315 8.28 -18.43 -19.65
N SER A 316 7.41 -17.42 -19.77
CA SER A 316 7.79 -16.02 -20.02
C SER A 316 8.68 -15.46 -18.91
N LEU A 317 8.29 -15.66 -17.65
CA LEU A 317 9.04 -15.26 -16.47
C LEU A 317 10.40 -15.96 -16.39
N ASN A 318 10.48 -17.25 -16.72
CA ASN A 318 11.73 -17.98 -16.78
C ASN A 318 12.62 -17.53 -17.94
N GLY A 319 12.04 -17.15 -19.07
CA GLY A 319 12.77 -16.51 -20.17
C GLY A 319 13.43 -15.20 -19.73
N ARG A 320 12.70 -14.36 -18.98
CA ARG A 320 13.24 -13.12 -18.39
C ARG A 320 14.23 -13.40 -17.26
N MET A 321 13.93 -14.35 -16.38
CA MET A 321 14.81 -14.75 -15.28
C MET A 321 16.14 -15.28 -15.80
N ALA A 322 16.15 -16.04 -16.89
CA ALA A 322 17.37 -16.53 -17.52
C ALA A 322 18.32 -15.39 -17.98
N GLN A 323 17.80 -14.18 -18.20
CA GLN A 323 18.61 -13.00 -18.50
C GLN A 323 19.24 -12.37 -17.25
N MET A 324 18.65 -12.59 -16.06
CA MET A 324 19.08 -12.01 -14.78
C MET A 324 19.83 -13.02 -13.89
N SER A 325 19.55 -14.31 -14.05
CA SER A 325 20.14 -15.41 -13.30
C SER A 325 20.00 -16.73 -14.06
N THR A 326 21.11 -17.44 -14.22
CA THR A 326 21.10 -18.83 -14.71
C THR A 326 20.80 -19.85 -13.61
N LYS A 327 20.89 -19.44 -12.35
CA LYS A 327 20.80 -20.31 -11.16
C LYS A 327 19.41 -20.34 -10.53
N CYS A 328 18.53 -19.44 -10.91
CA CYS A 328 17.17 -19.36 -10.42
C CYS A 328 16.16 -19.65 -11.53
N GLN A 329 15.01 -20.18 -11.14
CA GLN A 329 13.82 -20.27 -11.99
C GLN A 329 12.59 -20.05 -11.15
N TYR A 330 11.55 -19.47 -11.75
CA TYR A 330 10.22 -19.50 -11.21
C TYR A 330 9.63 -20.90 -11.33
N SER A 331 9.03 -21.36 -10.25
CA SER A 331 8.30 -22.62 -10.15
C SER A 331 7.01 -22.37 -9.39
N MET A 332 5.90 -22.90 -9.88
CA MET A 332 4.73 -23.02 -9.02
C MET A 332 4.94 -24.15 -8.02
N ARG A 333 4.61 -23.89 -6.77
CA ARG A 333 4.57 -24.90 -5.71
C ARG A 333 3.19 -24.86 -5.06
N PRO A 334 2.54 -26.02 -4.87
CA PRO A 334 1.32 -26.06 -4.07
C PRO A 334 1.67 -25.61 -2.64
N GLN A 335 0.94 -24.62 -2.13
CA GLN A 335 1.12 -24.17 -0.76
C GLN A 335 0.61 -25.27 0.18
N THR A 336 1.48 -25.79 1.04
CA THR A 336 1.14 -26.89 1.95
C THR A 336 0.23 -26.46 3.11
N VAL A 337 0.00 -25.16 3.29
CA VAL A 337 -0.60 -24.58 4.51
C VAL A 337 -1.95 -23.90 4.27
N SER A 338 -2.32 -23.54 3.04
CA SER A 338 -3.62 -22.89 2.73
C SER A 338 -4.18 -23.33 1.38
N ASP A 339 -5.39 -23.91 1.39
CA ASP A 339 -6.36 -24.13 0.31
C ASP A 339 -5.86 -24.56 -1.10
N GLY A 340 -4.64 -25.06 -1.23
CA GLY A 340 -4.12 -25.59 -2.49
C GLY A 340 -3.89 -24.54 -3.59
N VAL A 341 -3.92 -23.24 -3.26
CA VAL A 341 -3.58 -22.19 -4.22
C VAL A 341 -2.10 -22.34 -4.58
N PRO A 342 -1.75 -22.56 -5.85
CA PRO A 342 -0.36 -22.67 -6.24
C PRO A 342 0.33 -21.32 -6.13
N MET A 343 1.45 -21.28 -5.40
CA MET A 343 2.24 -20.08 -5.22
C MET A 343 3.39 -20.07 -6.23
N LEU A 344 3.58 -18.95 -6.91
CA LEU A 344 4.73 -18.73 -7.76
C LEU A 344 5.95 -18.41 -6.89
N MET A 345 6.94 -19.30 -6.88
CA MET A 345 8.15 -19.15 -6.08
C MET A 345 9.38 -19.06 -6.98
N LEU A 346 10.34 -18.21 -6.61
CA LEU A 346 11.68 -18.26 -7.17
C LEU A 346 12.47 -19.37 -6.46
N VAL A 347 12.89 -20.38 -7.19
CA VAL A 347 13.64 -21.53 -6.66
C VAL A 347 15.02 -21.62 -7.30
N ALA A 348 16.00 -22.09 -6.53
CA ALA A 348 17.30 -22.40 -7.07
C ALA A 348 17.22 -23.64 -7.99
N ARG A 349 17.82 -23.55 -9.19
CA ARG A 349 17.97 -24.66 -10.15
C ARG A 349 19.10 -25.60 -9.76
N GLU A 350 20.08 -25.09 -9.04
CA GLU A 350 21.27 -25.80 -8.58
C GLU A 350 21.61 -25.39 -7.15
N THR A 351 22.54 -26.11 -6.52
CA THR A 351 23.01 -25.77 -5.17
C THR A 351 23.72 -24.42 -5.18
N VAL A 352 23.15 -23.45 -4.45
CA VAL A 352 23.73 -22.13 -4.25
C VAL A 352 24.66 -22.17 -3.04
N LYS A 353 25.89 -21.71 -3.19
CA LYS A 353 26.85 -21.60 -2.08
C LYS A 353 26.52 -20.39 -1.21
N VAL A 354 26.91 -20.46 0.06
CA VAL A 354 26.81 -19.31 0.97
C VAL A 354 27.60 -18.13 0.39
N HIS A 355 26.98 -16.95 0.34
CA HIS A 355 27.50 -15.71 -0.26
C HIS A 355 27.61 -15.68 -1.80
N GLU A 356 27.12 -16.71 -2.49
CA GLU A 356 27.05 -16.69 -3.95
C GLU A 356 25.91 -15.77 -4.41
N ALA A 357 26.22 -14.85 -5.33
CA ALA A 357 25.20 -13.99 -5.92
C ALA A 357 24.26 -14.84 -6.78
N VAL A 358 22.99 -14.90 -6.37
CA VAL A 358 21.99 -15.78 -7.01
C VAL A 358 21.26 -15.08 -8.15
N PHE A 359 21.02 -13.79 -8.03
CA PHE A 359 20.45 -12.96 -9.10
C PHE A 359 20.97 -11.53 -8.95
N SER A 360 21.10 -10.81 -10.06
CA SER A 360 21.41 -9.39 -10.10
C SER A 360 20.22 -8.67 -10.72
N GLU A 361 19.60 -7.78 -9.96
CA GLU A 361 18.41 -7.04 -10.39
C GLU A 361 18.75 -5.55 -10.45
N ARG A 362 18.40 -4.91 -11.57
CA ARG A 362 18.60 -3.47 -11.81
C ARG A 362 17.27 -2.73 -11.71
N THR A 363 16.52 -2.95 -10.63
CA THR A 363 15.24 -2.26 -10.39
C THR A 363 15.38 -1.19 -9.32
N THR A 364 14.43 -0.24 -9.30
CA THR A 364 14.32 0.82 -8.30
C THR A 364 13.79 0.33 -6.95
N LEU A 365 13.93 -0.97 -6.65
CA LEU A 365 13.51 -1.53 -5.37
C LEU A 365 14.31 -0.91 -4.23
N GLN A 366 13.61 -0.49 -3.17
CA GLN A 366 14.25 0.03 -1.97
C GLN A 366 14.93 -1.11 -1.21
N ILE A 367 16.25 -1.17 -1.36
CA ILE A 367 17.15 -1.91 -0.48
C ILE A 367 17.30 -1.12 0.82
N ALA A 368 16.98 -1.77 1.94
CA ALA A 368 17.24 -1.20 3.27
C ALA A 368 18.73 -1.38 3.56
N ASN A 369 19.48 -0.29 3.51
CA ASN A 369 20.90 -0.29 3.79
C ASN A 369 21.15 0.54 5.06
N LEU A 370 21.62 -0.12 6.12
CA LEU A 370 21.85 0.48 7.44
C LEU A 370 23.16 1.26 7.51
N SER A 371 24.09 1.00 6.58
CA SER A 371 25.38 1.67 6.52
C SER A 371 25.58 2.33 5.15
N PRO A 372 25.84 3.64 5.08
CA PRO A 372 26.14 4.31 3.80
C PRO A 372 27.42 3.78 3.11
N GLN A 373 28.19 2.94 3.79
CA GLN A 373 29.40 2.29 3.28
C GLN A 373 29.16 0.82 2.89
N SER A 374 28.08 0.21 3.37
CA SER A 374 27.70 -1.14 2.94
C SER A 374 27.00 -1.04 1.60
N THR A 375 27.20 -2.01 0.72
CA THR A 375 26.35 -2.20 -0.46
C THR A 375 25.39 -3.36 -0.23
N ILE A 376 25.38 -3.99 0.95
CA ILE A 376 24.57 -5.18 1.23
C ILE A 376 23.33 -4.77 2.04
N CYS A 377 22.15 -5.16 1.55
CA CYS A 377 20.90 -5.11 2.28
C CYS A 377 20.97 -6.05 3.48
N GLU A 378 20.88 -5.53 4.70
CA GLU A 378 20.97 -6.38 5.89
C GLU A 378 19.71 -7.22 6.13
N ILE A 379 18.58 -6.86 5.50
CA ILE A 379 17.30 -7.59 5.62
C ILE A 379 17.24 -8.79 4.67
N CYS A 380 17.58 -8.59 3.38
CA CYS A 380 17.46 -9.63 2.36
C CYS A 380 18.79 -10.13 1.80
N GLY A 381 19.93 -9.60 2.27
CA GLY A 381 21.26 -9.95 1.78
C GLY A 381 21.60 -9.46 0.38
N ALA A 382 20.70 -8.69 -0.27
CA ALA A 382 20.90 -8.20 -1.63
C ALA A 382 22.08 -7.22 -1.71
N LEU A 383 23.01 -7.46 -2.64
CA LEU A 383 24.11 -6.55 -2.94
C LEU A 383 23.62 -5.47 -3.93
N LEU A 384 23.56 -4.23 -3.47
CA LEU A 384 23.29 -3.02 -4.23
C LEU A 384 24.56 -2.56 -4.96
N GLU A 385 24.66 -2.87 -6.25
CA GLU A 385 25.59 -2.18 -7.14
C GLU A 385 24.90 -0.97 -7.78
N VAL A 386 25.12 0.23 -7.23
CA VAL A 386 24.70 1.47 -7.88
C VAL A 386 25.74 1.83 -8.92
N SER A 387 25.36 1.88 -10.20
CA SER A 387 26.26 2.34 -11.24
C SER A 387 26.67 3.79 -10.97
N HIS A 388 27.91 4.15 -11.28
CA HIS A 388 28.39 5.53 -11.11
C HIS A 388 27.52 6.54 -11.86
N ALA A 389 27.03 6.16 -13.05
CA ALA A 389 26.13 6.99 -13.85
C ALA A 389 24.80 7.26 -13.13
N LEU A 390 24.14 6.21 -12.62
CA LEU A 390 22.87 6.34 -11.91
C LEU A 390 23.02 7.16 -10.61
N ARG A 391 24.15 7.00 -9.92
CA ARG A 391 24.47 7.80 -8.74
C ARG A 391 24.59 9.28 -9.08
N THR A 392 25.31 9.61 -10.15
CA THR A 392 25.50 10.99 -10.62
C THR A 392 24.15 11.62 -11.00
N GLU A 393 23.33 10.88 -11.74
CA GLU A 393 22.02 11.32 -12.18
C GLU A 393 21.04 11.51 -11.02
N ALA A 394 21.03 10.61 -10.03
CA ALA A 394 20.24 10.76 -8.81
C ALA A 394 20.68 11.98 -7.98
N GLU A 395 21.99 12.25 -7.90
CA GLU A 395 22.53 13.43 -7.24
C GLU A 395 22.13 14.72 -7.95
N ASP A 396 22.12 14.73 -9.29
CA ASP A 396 21.72 15.89 -10.07
C ASP A 396 20.21 16.14 -9.99
N TYR A 397 19.38 15.10 -10.08
CA TYR A 397 17.94 15.21 -9.86
C TYR A 397 17.60 15.72 -8.45
N ALA A 398 18.31 15.25 -7.42
CA ALA A 398 18.12 15.72 -6.05
C ALA A 398 18.46 17.22 -5.91
N LYS A 399 19.50 17.71 -6.60
CA LYS A 399 19.82 19.15 -6.63
C LYS A 399 18.72 19.95 -7.33
N GLU A 400 18.25 19.49 -8.48
CA GLU A 400 17.19 20.16 -9.24
C GLU A 400 15.88 20.23 -8.45
N MET A 401 15.48 19.12 -7.81
CA MET A 401 14.26 19.07 -7.01
C MET A 401 14.37 19.96 -5.76
N THR A 402 15.54 20.02 -5.13
CA THR A 402 15.79 20.94 -4.01
C THR A 402 15.67 22.40 -4.44
N GLN A 403 16.19 22.76 -5.61
CA GLN A 403 16.07 24.11 -6.17
C GLN A 403 14.61 24.44 -6.51
N TYR A 404 13.87 23.50 -7.11
CA TYR A 404 12.47 23.66 -7.44
C TYR A 404 11.60 23.90 -6.20
N LEU A 405 11.77 23.06 -5.16
CA LEU A 405 11.03 23.20 -3.90
C LEU A 405 11.37 24.51 -3.19
N SER A 406 12.64 24.92 -3.21
CA SER A 406 13.06 26.22 -2.66
C SER A 406 12.43 27.38 -3.44
N GLY A 407 12.30 27.27 -4.76
CA GLY A 407 11.64 28.25 -5.62
C GLY A 407 10.12 28.35 -5.36
N LEU A 408 9.44 27.23 -5.10
CA LEU A 408 8.04 27.23 -4.68
C LEU A 408 7.84 27.92 -3.32
N GLN A 409 8.77 27.71 -2.39
CA GLN A 409 8.75 28.32 -1.07
C GLN A 409 9.00 29.84 -1.11
N LEU A 410 9.78 30.30 -2.09
CA LEU A 410 9.95 31.73 -2.39
C LEU A 410 8.70 32.33 -3.03
N ARG A 411 8.01 31.60 -3.92
CA ARG A 411 6.77 32.06 -4.56
C ARG A 411 5.60 32.15 -3.59
N SER A 412 5.50 31.24 -2.62
CA SER A 412 4.46 31.32 -1.57
C SER A 412 4.67 32.48 -0.59
N GLN A 413 5.85 33.10 -0.58
CA GLN A 413 6.14 34.32 0.19
C GLN A 413 5.88 35.61 -0.60
N VAL A 414 5.60 35.54 -1.91
CA VAL A 414 5.20 36.69 -2.72
C VAL A 414 3.69 36.93 -2.51
N ARG A 415 3.34 38.15 -2.09
CA ARG A 415 2.03 38.53 -1.53
C ARG A 415 0.81 38.15 -2.41
N PRO A 416 -0.32 37.78 -1.78
CA PRO A 416 -1.60 37.57 -2.48
C PRO A 416 -2.13 38.94 -2.95
N GLY A 417 -1.96 39.24 -4.24
CA GLY A 417 -2.40 40.53 -4.78
C GLY A 417 -2.58 40.61 -6.30
N MET A 418 -2.36 39.54 -7.05
CA MET A 418 -2.61 39.50 -8.51
C MET A 418 -3.22 38.16 -8.91
N GLU A 419 -4.51 37.98 -8.67
CA GLU A 419 -5.32 36.89 -9.25
C GLU A 419 -6.23 37.46 -10.35
N GLN A 420 -5.65 37.77 -11.51
CA GLN A 420 -6.36 37.86 -12.79
C GLN A 420 -5.39 37.49 -13.92
N ALA A 421 -5.01 36.23 -14.00
CA ALA A 421 -4.42 35.65 -15.21
C ALA A 421 -5.37 34.55 -15.69
N SER A 422 -5.79 34.64 -16.96
CA SER A 422 -6.82 33.80 -17.57
C SER A 422 -6.43 32.32 -17.58
N ASP A 423 -7.38 31.46 -17.18
CA ASP A 423 -7.26 29.99 -17.11
C ASP A 423 -6.78 29.31 -18.41
N SER A 424 -6.81 29.99 -19.56
CA SER A 424 -6.33 29.46 -20.84
C SER A 424 -4.81 29.40 -20.99
N GLU A 425 -4.06 30.29 -20.30
CA GLU A 425 -2.59 30.26 -20.33
C GLU A 425 -2.02 29.24 -19.33
N SER A 426 -2.74 28.97 -18.24
CA SER A 426 -2.35 27.97 -17.26
C SER A 426 -2.50 26.56 -17.83
N GLU A 427 -3.59 26.24 -18.55
CA GLU A 427 -3.77 24.94 -19.21
C GLU A 427 -2.71 24.66 -20.29
N GLY A 428 -2.31 25.68 -21.07
CA GLY A 428 -1.25 25.56 -22.08
C GLY A 428 0.13 25.30 -21.47
N MET A 429 0.45 25.99 -20.36
CA MET A 429 1.69 25.75 -19.61
C MET A 429 1.71 24.37 -18.93
N TRP A 430 0.56 23.90 -18.44
CA TRP A 430 0.42 22.56 -17.88
C TRP A 430 0.60 21.47 -18.94
N ALA A 431 0.03 21.64 -20.13
CA ALA A 431 0.22 20.72 -21.25
C ALA A 431 1.69 20.69 -21.72
N HIS A 432 2.35 21.85 -21.83
CA HIS A 432 3.74 21.95 -22.26
C HIS A 432 4.72 21.37 -21.22
N SER A 433 4.52 21.65 -19.94
CA SER A 433 5.34 21.10 -18.84
C SER A 433 5.17 19.58 -18.72
N ARG A 434 3.95 19.07 -18.93
CA ARG A 434 3.64 17.64 -19.00
C ARG A 434 4.30 16.96 -20.19
N PHE A 435 4.34 17.63 -21.35
CA PHE A 435 5.03 17.13 -22.55
C PHE A 435 6.55 17.04 -22.34
N LYS A 436 7.14 18.02 -21.63
CA LYS A 436 8.58 18.05 -21.31
C LYS A 436 8.98 16.99 -20.28
N LEU A 437 8.12 16.73 -19.28
CA LEU A 437 8.28 15.62 -18.33
C LEU A 437 8.20 14.25 -19.02
N LEU A 438 7.30 14.11 -20.01
CA LEU A 438 7.18 12.88 -20.81
C LEU A 438 8.38 12.65 -21.74
N SER A 439 9.01 13.71 -22.27
CA SER A 439 10.25 13.55 -23.05
C SER A 439 11.43 13.13 -22.16
N LEU A 440 11.54 13.70 -20.95
CA LEU A 440 12.56 13.30 -19.97
C LEU A 440 12.41 11.83 -19.53
N TYR A 441 11.18 11.36 -19.31
CA TYR A 441 10.91 9.94 -19.02
C TYR A 441 11.23 9.00 -20.19
N ARG A 442 11.10 9.47 -21.44
CA ARG A 442 11.49 8.72 -22.63
C ARG A 442 13.02 8.63 -22.75
N ASP A 443 13.72 9.74 -22.49
CA ASP A 443 15.18 9.80 -22.58
C ASP A 443 15.85 8.97 -21.46
N LEU A 444 15.18 8.78 -20.31
CA LEU A 444 15.56 7.83 -19.23
C LEU A 444 15.40 6.34 -19.61
N ASP A 445 14.47 6.00 -20.53
CA ASP A 445 14.25 4.62 -21.01
C ASP A 445 15.18 4.31 -22.21
N GLU A 446 15.54 5.32 -23.00
CA GLU A 446 16.42 5.19 -24.19
C GLU A 446 17.92 5.28 -23.89
N THR A 447 18.34 5.74 -22.71
CA THR A 447 19.75 5.80 -22.29
C THR A 447 20.28 4.49 -21.69
N ILE A 448 19.44 3.45 -21.59
CA ILE A 448 19.92 2.07 -21.48
C ILE A 448 20.38 1.66 -22.89
N PRO A 449 21.67 1.36 -23.11
CA PRO A 449 22.16 1.08 -24.46
C PRO A 449 21.38 -0.06 -25.11
N SER A 450 20.75 0.23 -26.24
CA SER A 450 20.20 -0.72 -27.21
C SER A 450 21.31 -1.49 -27.95
N SER A 451 22.38 -1.89 -27.27
CA SER A 451 23.38 -2.78 -27.84
C SER A 451 22.87 -4.23 -27.77
N LEU A 452 21.93 -4.56 -28.66
CA LEU A 452 21.72 -5.90 -29.24
C LEU A 452 20.81 -5.77 -30.47
N SER A 453 21.11 -4.82 -31.36
CA SER A 453 20.75 -4.92 -32.77
C SER A 453 21.79 -5.78 -33.49
N CYS A 454 21.60 -7.10 -33.49
CA CYS A 454 22.33 -7.99 -34.37
C CYS A 454 21.34 -8.94 -35.01
N PHE A 455 20.77 -8.58 -36.16
CA PHE A 455 20.39 -9.52 -37.21
C PHE A 455 20.03 -8.75 -38.49
N GLU A 456 21.05 -8.27 -39.21
CA GLU A 456 20.99 -8.11 -40.66
C GLU A 456 22.34 -8.51 -41.26
N HIS A 457 22.29 -9.26 -42.37
CA HIS A 457 23.39 -9.79 -43.20
C HIS A 457 24.10 -11.08 -42.75
N CYS A 458 23.58 -12.22 -43.21
CA CYS A 458 24.30 -13.08 -44.16
C CYS A 458 23.32 -13.94 -44.95
N ALA A 459 23.22 -13.64 -46.25
CA ALA A 459 22.70 -14.52 -47.28
C ALA A 459 23.81 -15.48 -47.75
N ASP A 460 23.38 -16.66 -48.20
CA ASP A 460 24.07 -17.63 -49.06
C ASP A 460 25.40 -18.26 -48.59
N GLN A 461 25.37 -19.57 -48.32
CA GLN A 461 25.88 -20.60 -49.25
C GLN A 461 25.78 -22.03 -48.65
N SER A 462 25.05 -22.89 -49.38
CA SER A 462 25.32 -24.31 -49.70
C SER A 462 26.05 -25.23 -48.69
N HIS A 463 25.39 -26.31 -48.24
CA HIS A 463 25.53 -27.67 -48.82
C HIS A 463 24.78 -28.74 -47.99
N PHE A 464 24.06 -29.59 -48.73
CA PHE A 464 23.26 -30.77 -48.38
C PHE A 464 21.89 -30.58 -47.73
#